data_AF-A0A5S4W410-F1
#
_entry.id   AF-A0A5S4W410-F1
#
_cell.length_a   1.000
_cell.length_b   1.000
_cell.length_c   1.000
_cell.angle_alpha   90.00
_cell.angle_beta   90.00
_cell.angle_gamma   90.00
#
_symmetry.space_group_name_H-M   'P 1'
#
loop_
_entity.id
_entity.type
_entity.pdbx_description
1 polymer ?
#
loop_
_entity_poly.entity_id
_entity_poly.type
_entity_poly.pdbx_seq_one_letter_code
_entity_poly.pdbx_strand_id
1 'polypeptide(L)'
;MKPQLPGLPTMAALMLAATITVWLGLWGPLDLSRIEKWQTLTVGVFAICGVLFTASVAVRNVTRQIRINILSREEDRIERLLPGLRAAAYFASGFLQYRVAHGFLEIVEAFRGDGFGVEGSTYQKDIQTALPAADAATQLRVEQRLYSCFNWGRHAENAAHVVRAWTAETSNHAEWDPSALESRLAEIEEQRNRFATARTQFGLAMDELEAEIIAIRAQIDLYQARSVRIRREIEAYFGGAAQRS
;
A
#
# COMPACT_ATOMS: atom_id res chain seq x y z
N MET A 1 -23.15 26.17 -37.78
CA MET A 1 -23.30 24.80 -38.34
C MET A 1 -21.99 24.06 -38.09
N LYS A 2 -21.99 22.92 -37.39
CA LYS A 2 -20.76 22.15 -37.11
C LYS A 2 -20.46 21.24 -38.31
N PRO A 3 -19.27 21.32 -38.93
CA PRO A 3 -18.91 20.41 -40.01
C PRO A 3 -18.81 18.98 -39.48
N GLN A 4 -19.63 18.07 -40.01
CA GLN A 4 -19.53 16.64 -39.74
C GLN A 4 -18.45 16.06 -40.64
N LEU A 5 -17.44 15.44 -40.04
CA LEU A 5 -16.40 14.73 -40.79
C LEU A 5 -17.02 13.51 -41.50
N PRO A 6 -16.63 13.25 -42.76
CA PRO A 6 -17.09 12.06 -43.48
C PRO A 6 -16.72 10.79 -42.72
N GLY A 7 -17.63 9.81 -42.72
CA GLY A 7 -17.40 8.52 -42.07
C GLY A 7 -16.16 7.80 -42.60
N LEU A 8 -15.64 6.86 -41.81
CA LEU A 8 -14.49 6.01 -42.16
C LEU A 8 -14.50 5.44 -43.61
N PRO A 9 -15.63 4.95 -44.17
CA PRO A 9 -15.64 4.46 -45.54
C PRO A 9 -15.42 5.57 -46.58
N THR A 10 -15.94 6.78 -46.36
CA THR A 10 -15.76 7.91 -47.27
C THR A 10 -14.35 8.48 -47.21
N MET A 11 -13.73 8.50 -46.02
CA MET A 11 -12.30 8.82 -45.88
C MET A 11 -11.39 7.82 -46.62
N ALA A 12 -11.71 6.52 -46.54
CA ALA A 12 -10.96 5.48 -47.24
C ALA A 12 -11.12 5.61 -48.77
N ALA A 13 -12.32 5.90 -49.27
CA ALA A 13 -12.57 6.13 -50.68
C ALA A 13 -11.80 7.35 -51.22
N LEU A 14 -11.76 8.44 -50.44
CA LEU A 14 -11.01 9.66 -50.81
C LEU A 14 -9.50 9.43 -50.81
N MET A 15 -8.96 8.71 -49.82
CA MET A 15 -7.55 8.33 -49.77
C MET A 15 -7.19 7.42 -50.96
N LEU A 16 -8.04 6.45 -51.29
CA LEU A 16 -7.82 5.53 -52.40
C LEU A 16 -7.89 6.27 -53.75
N ALA A 17 -8.88 7.16 -53.92
CA ALA A 17 -8.98 8.01 -55.10
C ALA A 17 -7.78 8.94 -55.25
N ALA A 18 -7.34 9.60 -54.17
CA ALA A 18 -6.15 10.45 -54.17
C ALA A 18 -4.88 9.66 -54.51
N THR A 19 -4.75 8.45 -53.96
CA THR A 19 -3.62 7.56 -54.25
C THR A 19 -3.62 7.15 -55.72
N ILE A 20 -4.76 6.72 -56.28
CA ILE A 20 -4.89 6.40 -57.72
C ILE A 20 -4.57 7.61 -58.59
N THR A 21 -5.01 8.81 -58.19
CA THR A 21 -4.80 10.04 -58.95
C THR A 21 -3.32 10.45 -58.98
N VAL A 22 -2.66 10.40 -57.82
CA VAL A 22 -1.21 10.66 -57.73
C VAL A 22 -0.43 9.62 -58.54
N TRP A 23 -0.88 8.38 -58.51
CA TRP A 23 -0.20 7.27 -59.18
C TRP A 23 -0.34 7.32 -60.71
N LEU A 24 -1.53 7.67 -61.21
CA LEU A 24 -1.77 7.92 -62.64
C LEU A 24 -1.08 9.21 -63.11
N GLY A 25 -1.00 10.23 -62.26
CA GLY A 25 -0.34 11.50 -62.58
C GLY A 25 1.19 11.40 -62.67
N LEU A 26 1.81 10.50 -61.89
CA LEU A 26 3.26 10.39 -61.83
C LEU A 26 3.84 9.44 -62.90
N TRP A 27 3.05 8.53 -63.48
CA TRP A 27 3.54 7.46 -64.39
C TRP A 27 2.91 7.42 -65.78
N GLY A 28 1.95 8.31 -66.10
CA GLY A 28 1.36 8.41 -67.44
C GLY A 28 0.35 7.30 -67.79
N PRO A 29 -0.35 7.42 -68.94
CA PRO A 29 -1.45 6.54 -69.31
C PRO A 29 -0.99 5.08 -69.45
N LEU A 30 -1.74 4.17 -68.80
CA LEU A 30 -1.42 2.75 -68.68
C LEU A 30 -1.19 2.08 -70.04
N ASP A 31 0.06 1.71 -70.31
CA ASP A 31 0.45 0.86 -71.43
C ASP A 31 0.04 -0.59 -71.11
N LEU A 32 -1.05 -1.03 -71.73
CA LEU A 32 -1.68 -2.34 -71.53
C LEU A 32 -0.74 -3.52 -71.90
N SER A 33 0.36 -3.27 -72.59
CA SER A 33 1.36 -4.28 -72.99
C SER A 33 2.27 -4.76 -71.85
N ARG A 34 2.25 -4.11 -70.67
CA ARG A 34 3.11 -4.45 -69.51
C ARG A 34 2.36 -5.00 -68.27
N ILE A 35 1.08 -5.33 -68.40
CA ILE A 35 0.21 -5.76 -67.28
C ILE A 35 0.78 -6.97 -66.51
N GLU A 36 1.45 -7.90 -67.21
CA GLU A 36 2.02 -9.11 -66.59
C GLU A 36 3.17 -8.79 -65.61
N LYS A 37 3.95 -7.73 -65.86
CA LYS A 37 4.99 -7.23 -64.93
C LYS A 37 4.41 -6.41 -63.78
N TRP A 38 3.21 -5.86 -63.95
CA TRP A 38 2.52 -5.12 -62.90
C TRP A 38 1.87 -6.03 -61.85
N GLN A 39 1.52 -7.27 -62.19
CA GLN A 39 0.97 -8.26 -61.27
C GLN A 39 1.96 -8.65 -60.16
N THR A 40 3.24 -8.87 -60.48
CA THR A 40 4.26 -9.20 -59.47
C THR A 40 4.54 -8.04 -58.51
N LEU A 41 4.48 -6.80 -59.02
CA LEU A 41 4.67 -5.59 -58.22
C LEU A 41 3.48 -5.33 -57.27
N THR A 42 2.24 -5.50 -57.77
CA THR A 42 1.03 -5.37 -56.93
C THR A 42 0.93 -6.49 -55.90
N VAL A 43 1.19 -7.75 -56.28
CA VAL A 43 1.24 -8.88 -55.34
C VAL A 43 2.31 -8.67 -54.26
N GLY A 44 3.48 -8.14 -54.62
CA GLY A 44 4.54 -7.79 -53.67
C GLY A 44 4.11 -6.72 -52.66
N VAL A 45 3.46 -5.65 -53.11
CA VAL A 45 2.96 -4.58 -52.23
C VAL A 45 1.84 -5.07 -51.31
N PHE A 46 0.87 -5.85 -51.82
CA PHE A 46 -0.19 -6.43 -50.98
C PHE A 46 0.36 -7.44 -49.97
N ALA A 47 1.37 -8.23 -50.34
CA ALA A 47 2.03 -9.14 -49.42
C ALA A 47 2.76 -8.39 -48.29
N ILE A 48 3.50 -7.32 -48.60
CA ILE A 48 4.16 -6.48 -47.59
C ILE A 48 3.14 -5.81 -46.68
N CYS A 49 2.08 -5.23 -47.23
CA CYS A 49 0.99 -4.63 -46.46
C CYS A 49 0.27 -5.68 -45.58
N GLY A 50 0.05 -6.88 -46.09
CA GLY A 50 -0.53 -8.00 -45.34
C GLY A 50 0.37 -8.46 -44.19
N VAL A 51 1.68 -8.56 -44.40
CA VAL A 51 2.66 -8.91 -43.36
C VAL A 51 2.74 -7.81 -42.29
N LEU A 52 2.78 -6.54 -42.67
CA LEU A 52 2.77 -5.43 -41.71
C LEU A 52 1.47 -5.35 -40.91
N PHE A 53 0.33 -5.58 -41.57
CA PHE A 53 -0.97 -5.59 -40.92
C PHE A 53 -1.08 -6.76 -39.93
N THR A 54 -0.74 -7.98 -40.35
CA THR A 54 -0.74 -9.16 -39.47
C THR A 54 0.27 -9.04 -38.33
N ALA A 55 1.47 -8.51 -38.57
CA ALA A 55 2.45 -8.20 -37.53
C ALA A 55 1.90 -7.17 -36.53
N SER A 56 1.22 -6.11 -37.00
CA SER A 56 0.64 -5.09 -36.12
C SER A 56 -0.49 -5.64 -35.23
N VAL A 57 -1.31 -6.54 -35.77
CA VAL A 57 -2.38 -7.23 -35.02
C VAL A 57 -1.79 -8.22 -34.02
N ALA A 58 -0.76 -8.97 -34.41
CA ALA A 58 -0.05 -9.90 -33.54
C ALA A 58 0.61 -9.18 -32.35
N VAL A 59 1.34 -8.07 -32.60
CA VAL A 59 1.96 -7.25 -31.56
C VAL A 59 0.92 -6.68 -30.60
N ARG A 60 -0.24 -6.22 -31.10
CA ARG A 60 -1.34 -5.76 -30.25
C ARG A 60 -1.92 -6.86 -29.37
N ASN A 61 -2.10 -8.06 -29.89
CA ASN A 61 -2.63 -9.18 -29.13
C ASN A 61 -1.64 -9.67 -28.06
N VAL A 62 -0.36 -9.80 -28.41
CA VAL A 62 0.71 -10.16 -27.46
C VAL A 62 0.84 -9.11 -26.35
N THR A 63 0.80 -7.82 -26.68
CA THR A 63 0.88 -6.74 -25.67
C THR A 63 -0.31 -6.76 -24.71
N ARG A 64 -1.52 -7.01 -25.24
CA ARG A 64 -2.73 -7.18 -24.40
C ARG A 64 -2.61 -8.40 -23.49
N GLN A 65 -2.10 -9.52 -24.00
CA GLN A 65 -1.92 -10.74 -23.22
C GLN A 65 -0.89 -10.55 -22.10
N ILE A 66 0.24 -9.89 -22.38
CA ILE A 66 1.27 -9.54 -21.37
C ILE A 66 0.65 -8.66 -20.28
N ARG A 67 -0.14 -7.64 -20.67
CA ARG A 67 -0.81 -6.75 -19.71
C ARG A 67 -1.76 -7.53 -18.79
N ILE A 68 -2.57 -8.44 -19.34
CA ILE A 68 -3.51 -9.24 -18.53
C ILE A 68 -2.77 -10.17 -17.56
N ASN A 69 -1.66 -10.78 -17.99
CA ASN A 69 -0.84 -11.61 -17.10
C ASN A 69 -0.25 -10.79 -15.94
N ILE A 70 0.23 -9.57 -16.22
CA ILE A 70 0.70 -8.63 -15.17
C ILE A 70 -0.44 -8.27 -14.21
N LEU A 71 -1.64 -7.96 -14.74
CA LEU A 71 -2.80 -7.60 -13.93
C LEU A 71 -3.27 -8.75 -13.03
N SER A 72 -3.32 -9.98 -13.56
CA SER A 72 -3.69 -11.16 -12.78
C SER A 72 -2.70 -11.44 -11.64
N ARG A 73 -1.39 -11.35 -11.90
CA ARG A 73 -0.37 -11.49 -10.84
C ARG A 73 -0.49 -10.41 -9.77
N GLU A 74 -0.85 -9.20 -10.16
CA GLU A 74 -1.07 -8.11 -9.21
C GLU A 74 -2.35 -8.31 -8.40
N GLU A 75 -3.43 -8.84 -9.00
CA GLU A 75 -4.64 -9.25 -8.26
C GLU A 75 -4.30 -10.31 -7.20
N ASP A 76 -3.61 -11.38 -7.59
CA ASP A 76 -3.18 -12.45 -6.67
C ASP A 76 -2.34 -11.90 -5.52
N ARG A 77 -1.43 -10.95 -5.82
CA ARG A 77 -0.61 -10.28 -4.81
C ARG A 77 -1.48 -9.48 -3.84
N ILE A 78 -2.42 -8.70 -4.35
CA ILE A 78 -3.32 -7.88 -3.53
C ILE A 78 -4.20 -8.77 -2.65
N GLU A 79 -4.79 -9.81 -3.22
CA GLU A 79 -5.64 -10.76 -2.49
C GLU A 79 -4.88 -11.46 -1.36
N ARG A 80 -3.59 -11.75 -1.56
CA ARG A 80 -2.73 -12.33 -0.53
C ARG A 80 -2.40 -11.34 0.60
N LEU A 81 -2.16 -10.07 0.29
CA LEU A 81 -1.71 -9.07 1.27
C LEU A 81 -2.84 -8.47 2.11
N LEU A 82 -4.05 -8.33 1.54
CA LEU A 82 -5.17 -7.66 2.20
C LEU A 82 -5.54 -8.23 3.59
N PRO A 83 -5.64 -9.56 3.79
CA PRO A 83 -5.96 -10.11 5.11
C PRO A 83 -4.92 -9.73 6.16
N GLY A 84 -3.64 -9.78 5.81
CA GLY A 84 -2.54 -9.42 6.70
C GLY A 84 -2.55 -7.95 7.13
N LEU A 85 -2.79 -7.04 6.18
CA LEU A 85 -2.93 -5.62 6.47
C LEU A 85 -4.13 -5.32 7.39
N ARG A 86 -5.27 -5.99 7.17
CA ARG A 86 -6.46 -5.84 8.02
C ARG A 86 -6.21 -6.33 9.44
N ALA A 87 -5.58 -7.51 9.58
CA ALA A 87 -5.20 -8.05 10.88
C ALA A 87 -4.24 -7.10 11.61
N ALA A 88 -3.25 -6.55 10.91
CA ALA A 88 -2.29 -5.59 11.46
C ALA A 88 -2.98 -4.32 11.98
N ALA A 89 -3.86 -3.72 11.17
CA ALA A 89 -4.61 -2.54 11.58
C ALA A 89 -5.53 -2.81 12.79
N TYR A 90 -6.21 -3.96 12.80
CA TYR A 90 -7.09 -4.35 13.90
C TYR A 90 -6.30 -4.58 15.20
N PHE A 91 -5.24 -5.37 15.15
CA PHE A 91 -4.36 -5.66 16.28
C PHE A 91 -3.76 -4.39 16.87
N ALA A 92 -3.13 -3.55 16.03
CA ALA A 92 -2.52 -2.29 16.48
C ALA A 92 -3.56 -1.32 17.08
N SER A 93 -4.79 -1.29 16.54
CA SER A 93 -5.87 -0.42 17.08
C SER A 93 -6.27 -0.80 18.51
N GLY A 94 -6.11 -2.06 18.91
CA GLY A 94 -6.42 -2.52 20.26
C GLY A 94 -5.63 -1.76 21.34
N PHE A 95 -4.38 -1.41 21.06
CA PHE A 95 -3.49 -0.74 22.01
C PHE A 95 -3.80 0.76 22.20
N LEU A 96 -4.56 1.40 21.29
CA LEU A 96 -4.88 2.83 21.41
C LEU A 96 -5.73 3.15 22.64
N GLN A 97 -6.45 2.16 23.20
CA GLN A 97 -7.22 2.34 24.43
C GLN A 97 -6.34 2.74 25.62
N TYR A 98 -5.05 2.36 25.62
CA TYR A 98 -4.11 2.66 26.69
C TYR A 98 -3.64 4.12 26.71
N ARG A 99 -3.95 4.90 25.67
CA ARG A 99 -3.70 6.34 25.65
C ARG A 99 -4.45 7.10 26.75
N VAL A 100 -5.64 6.61 27.12
CA VAL A 100 -6.53 7.25 28.11
C VAL A 100 -6.31 6.69 29.53
N ALA A 101 -5.45 5.68 29.70
CA ALA A 101 -5.14 5.12 31.02
C ALA A 101 -4.48 6.19 31.90
N HIS A 102 -5.27 6.79 32.80
CA HIS A 102 -4.86 7.94 33.61
C HIS A 102 -3.83 7.61 34.68
N GLY A 103 -3.69 6.33 35.04
CA GLY A 103 -2.58 5.82 35.81
C GLY A 103 -1.82 4.86 34.93
N PHE A 104 -0.57 5.15 34.61
CA PHE A 104 0.36 4.23 33.95
C PHE A 104 0.67 2.97 34.78
N LEU A 105 -0.10 2.72 35.85
CA LEU A 105 -0.01 1.52 36.65
C LEU A 105 -0.58 0.37 35.82
N GLU A 106 0.13 -0.75 35.78
CA GLU A 106 -0.26 -1.97 35.07
C GLU A 106 -0.30 -1.81 33.54
N ILE A 107 0.31 -0.75 32.98
CA ILE A 107 0.32 -0.56 31.52
C ILE A 107 1.16 -1.63 30.84
N VAL A 108 2.23 -2.08 31.48
CA VAL A 108 3.06 -3.21 31.00
C VAL A 108 2.27 -4.51 31.03
N GLU A 109 1.56 -4.81 32.12
CA GLU A 109 0.68 -5.98 32.20
C GLU A 109 -0.44 -5.92 31.16
N ALA A 110 -1.01 -4.74 30.90
CA ALA A 110 -2.06 -4.57 29.91
C ALA A 110 -1.56 -4.90 28.50
N PHE A 111 -0.40 -4.35 28.09
CA PHE A 111 0.22 -4.69 26.81
C PHE A 111 0.53 -6.18 26.68
N ARG A 112 1.02 -6.80 27.77
CA ARG A 112 1.28 -8.24 27.83
C ARG A 112 0.00 -9.06 27.70
N GLY A 113 -1.08 -8.62 28.33
CA GLY A 113 -2.41 -9.22 28.25
C GLY A 113 -2.97 -9.20 26.83
N ASP A 114 -2.70 -8.12 26.08
CA ASP A 114 -3.03 -7.99 24.65
C ASP A 114 -2.02 -8.69 23.72
N GLY A 115 -1.03 -9.41 24.29
CA GLY A 115 -0.11 -10.28 23.57
C GLY A 115 1.16 -9.63 23.05
N PHE A 116 1.57 -8.48 23.60
CA PHE A 116 2.81 -7.79 23.23
C PHE A 116 3.75 -7.56 24.43
N GLY A 117 5.02 -7.94 24.30
CA GLY A 117 6.01 -7.85 25.38
C GLY A 117 5.88 -8.99 26.39
N VAL A 118 5.42 -10.16 25.93
CA VAL A 118 5.17 -11.34 26.76
C VAL A 118 6.48 -11.87 27.34
N GLU A 119 6.48 -12.23 28.61
CA GLU A 119 7.68 -12.76 29.29
C GLU A 119 8.17 -14.05 28.64
N GLY A 120 9.48 -14.14 28.41
CA GLY A 120 10.11 -15.28 27.72
C GLY A 120 9.91 -15.29 26.19
N SER A 121 9.29 -14.25 25.62
CA SER A 121 9.16 -14.06 24.18
C SER A 121 10.04 -12.90 23.68
N THR A 122 10.14 -12.75 22.37
CA THR A 122 10.72 -11.57 21.72
C THR A 122 9.60 -10.76 21.08
N TYR A 123 9.73 -9.43 20.98
CA TYR A 123 8.72 -8.59 20.33
C TYR A 123 8.41 -9.04 18.92
N GLN A 124 9.44 -9.42 18.15
CA GLN A 124 9.28 -10.02 16.83
C GLN A 124 8.41 -11.28 16.86
N LYS A 125 8.62 -12.18 17.83
CA LYS A 125 7.86 -13.42 17.96
C LYS A 125 6.41 -13.15 18.37
N ASP A 126 6.18 -12.18 19.25
CA ASP A 126 4.83 -11.73 19.64
C ASP A 126 4.06 -11.26 18.41
N ILE A 127 4.69 -10.41 17.59
CA ILE A 127 4.09 -9.91 16.35
C ILE A 127 3.88 -11.01 15.30
N GLN A 128 4.84 -11.91 15.10
CA GLN A 128 4.68 -13.04 14.18
C GLN A 128 3.54 -13.96 14.60
N THR A 129 3.36 -14.15 15.90
CA THR A 129 2.28 -14.97 16.47
C THR A 129 0.92 -14.27 16.30
N ALA A 130 0.86 -12.97 16.55
CA ALA A 130 -0.37 -12.17 16.42
C ALA A 130 -0.77 -11.93 14.95
N LEU A 131 0.21 -11.76 14.05
CA LEU A 131 0.00 -11.34 12.66
C LEU A 131 0.62 -12.31 11.64
N PRO A 132 0.26 -13.62 11.65
CA PRO A 132 0.89 -14.63 10.79
C PRO A 132 0.59 -14.41 9.29
N ALA A 133 -0.51 -13.72 8.97
CA ALA A 133 -0.92 -13.41 7.60
C ALA A 133 -0.31 -12.10 7.05
N ALA A 134 0.33 -11.29 7.90
CA ALA A 134 0.97 -10.05 7.49
C ALA A 134 2.34 -10.32 6.86
N ASP A 135 2.73 -9.51 5.87
CA ASP A 135 4.08 -9.57 5.32
C ASP A 135 5.11 -9.01 6.32
N ALA A 136 6.37 -9.41 6.14
CA ALA A 136 7.46 -9.07 7.06
C ALA A 136 7.66 -7.55 7.23
N ALA A 137 7.41 -6.75 6.19
CA ALA A 137 7.56 -5.30 6.29
C ALA A 137 6.45 -4.70 7.16
N THR A 138 5.20 -5.13 6.97
CA THR A 138 4.07 -4.73 7.83
C THR A 138 4.29 -5.15 9.28
N GLN A 139 4.74 -6.40 9.51
CA GLN A 139 5.07 -6.90 10.85
C GLN A 139 6.12 -6.01 11.53
N LEU A 140 7.23 -5.70 10.84
CA LEU A 140 8.30 -4.87 11.39
C LEU A 140 7.84 -3.46 11.74
N ARG A 141 7.02 -2.82 10.89
CA ARG A 141 6.50 -1.47 11.18
C ARG A 141 5.61 -1.48 12.43
N VAL A 142 4.70 -2.45 12.55
CA VAL A 142 3.84 -2.59 13.73
C VAL A 142 4.66 -2.88 14.98
N GLU A 143 5.65 -3.79 14.89
CA GLU A 143 6.58 -4.09 15.98
C GLU A 143 7.28 -2.84 16.49
N GLN A 144 7.86 -2.04 15.60
CA GLN A 144 8.59 -0.82 15.96
C GLN A 144 7.71 0.20 16.68
N ARG A 145 6.46 0.39 16.21
CA ARG A 145 5.53 1.33 16.85
C ARG A 145 5.07 0.85 18.21
N LEU A 146 4.70 -0.43 18.32
CA LEU A 146 4.28 -1.01 19.60
C LEU A 146 5.44 -1.08 20.60
N TYR A 147 6.65 -1.37 20.15
CA TYR A 147 7.85 -1.36 21.00
C TYR A 147 8.10 0.02 21.62
N SER A 148 8.00 1.09 20.82
CA SER A 148 8.14 2.47 21.33
C SER A 148 7.07 2.78 22.38
N CYS A 149 5.81 2.42 22.12
CA CYS A 149 4.72 2.61 23.08
C CYS A 149 4.98 1.83 24.37
N PHE A 150 5.31 0.54 24.26
CA PHE A 150 5.58 -0.33 25.40
C PHE A 150 6.73 0.18 26.25
N ASN A 151 7.85 0.57 25.61
CA ASN A 151 9.03 1.01 26.35
C ASN A 151 8.78 2.32 27.10
N TRP A 152 8.11 3.30 26.49
CA TRP A 152 7.76 4.54 27.17
C TRP A 152 6.68 4.35 28.24
N GLY A 153 5.71 3.45 28.00
CA GLY A 153 4.73 3.01 29.00
C GLY A 153 5.43 2.44 30.23
N ARG A 154 6.38 1.52 30.04
CA ARG A 154 7.21 0.94 31.10
C ARG A 154 8.03 1.99 31.86
N HIS A 155 8.61 2.97 31.17
CA HIS A 155 9.34 4.06 31.84
C HIS A 155 8.42 4.92 32.70
N ALA A 156 7.23 5.24 32.21
CA ALA A 156 6.23 6.00 32.95
C ALA A 156 5.70 5.20 34.16
N GLU A 157 5.41 3.91 33.98
CA GLU A 157 4.99 3.01 35.05
C GLU A 157 6.03 2.93 36.17
N ASN A 158 7.29 2.64 35.83
CA ASN A 158 8.38 2.57 36.80
C ASN A 158 8.54 3.88 37.58
N ALA A 159 8.53 5.02 36.91
CA ALA A 159 8.63 6.33 37.57
C ALA A 159 7.42 6.59 38.48
N ALA A 160 6.21 6.22 38.05
CA ALA A 160 5.00 6.36 38.87
C ALA A 160 5.05 5.49 40.14
N HIS A 161 5.53 4.25 40.04
CA HIS A 161 5.73 3.37 41.19
C HIS A 161 6.72 3.96 42.20
N VAL A 162 7.86 4.45 41.72
CA VAL A 162 8.89 5.06 42.58
C VAL A 162 8.35 6.31 43.27
N VAL A 163 7.71 7.22 42.53
CA VAL A 163 7.10 8.43 43.11
C VAL A 163 6.08 8.06 44.18
N ARG A 164 5.20 7.09 43.91
CA ARG A 164 4.17 6.66 44.87
C ARG A 164 4.79 6.04 46.13
N ALA A 165 5.77 5.16 45.97
CA ALA A 165 6.43 4.50 47.09
C ALA A 165 7.18 5.50 47.98
N TRP A 166 8.00 6.37 47.40
CA TRP A 166 8.78 7.37 48.15
C TRP A 166 7.92 8.47 48.75
N THR A 167 6.84 8.88 48.08
CA THR A 167 5.87 9.83 48.68
C THR A 167 5.18 9.21 49.90
N ALA A 168 4.84 7.92 49.85
CA ALA A 168 4.29 7.21 51.01
C ALA A 168 5.32 7.08 52.15
N GLU A 169 6.57 6.75 51.83
CA GLU A 169 7.67 6.64 52.80
C GLU A 169 7.92 7.97 53.53
N THR A 170 7.93 9.07 52.79
CA THR A 170 8.21 10.42 53.34
C THR A 170 7.04 11.03 54.09
N SER A 171 5.84 10.43 54.06
CA SER A 171 4.64 10.99 54.71
C SER A 171 4.75 11.06 56.25
N ASN A 172 5.62 10.26 56.87
CA ASN A 172 5.94 10.33 58.30
C ASN A 172 7.08 11.32 58.58
N HIS A 173 6.91 12.59 58.19
CA HIS A 173 7.94 13.64 58.23
C HIS A 173 8.62 13.84 59.60
N ALA A 174 7.96 13.49 60.71
CA ALA A 174 8.48 13.67 62.07
C ALA A 174 9.65 12.76 62.44
N GLU A 175 9.85 11.67 61.69
CA GLU A 175 10.92 10.68 61.93
C GLU A 175 12.20 10.96 61.13
N TRP A 176 12.15 11.94 60.23
CA TRP A 176 13.25 12.24 59.32
C TRP A 176 14.14 13.36 59.84
N ASP A 177 15.45 13.21 59.65
CA ASP A 177 16.37 14.34 59.71
C ASP A 177 16.02 15.36 58.60
N PRO A 178 15.97 16.68 58.89
CA PRO A 178 15.56 17.69 57.92
C PRO A 178 16.37 17.67 56.62
N SER A 179 17.68 17.43 56.69
CA SER A 179 18.54 17.40 55.50
C SER A 179 18.30 16.15 54.65
N ALA A 180 18.05 15.01 55.31
CA ALA A 180 17.69 13.77 54.65
C ALA A 180 16.30 13.88 53.96
N LEU A 181 15.34 14.53 54.62
CA LEU A 181 14.02 14.78 54.06
C LEU A 181 14.10 15.68 52.82
N GLU A 182 14.87 16.77 52.88
CA GLU A 182 15.05 17.68 51.74
C GLU A 182 15.67 16.96 50.53
N SER A 183 16.72 16.16 50.76
CA SER A 183 17.33 15.33 49.71
C SER A 183 16.32 14.37 49.09
N ARG A 184 15.51 13.69 49.91
CA ARG A 184 14.50 12.73 49.43
C ARG A 184 13.38 13.41 48.65
N LEU A 185 12.95 14.59 49.06
CA LEU A 185 11.95 15.38 48.32
C LEU A 185 12.50 15.83 46.96
N ALA A 186 13.77 16.21 46.88
CA ALA A 186 14.43 16.53 45.62
C ALA A 186 14.49 15.31 44.67
N GLU A 187 14.81 14.11 45.19
CA GLU A 187 14.76 12.85 44.44
C GLU A 187 13.35 12.53 43.93
N ILE A 188 12.32 12.71 44.77
CA ILE A 188 10.91 12.52 44.37
C ILE A 188 10.54 13.47 43.23
N GLU A 189 10.95 14.73 43.31
CA GLU A 189 10.69 15.72 42.27
C GLU A 189 11.41 15.38 40.96
N GLU A 190 12.65 14.87 41.03
CA GLU A 190 13.35 14.34 39.85
C GLU A 190 12.57 13.19 39.21
N GLN A 191 12.05 12.24 40.00
CA GLN A 191 11.25 11.13 39.47
C GLN A 191 9.92 11.60 38.89
N ARG A 192 9.29 12.63 39.46
CA ARG A 192 8.09 13.28 38.87
C ARG A 192 8.40 13.90 37.50
N ASN A 193 9.55 14.55 37.36
CA ASN A 193 9.98 15.11 36.07
C ASN A 193 10.25 14.01 35.03
N ARG A 194 10.89 12.90 35.45
CA ARG A 194 11.08 11.70 34.60
C ARG A 194 9.74 11.10 34.18
N PHE A 195 8.78 10.98 35.10
CA PHE A 195 7.42 10.52 34.81
C PHE A 195 6.72 11.43 33.79
N ALA A 196 6.76 12.76 33.99
CA ALA A 196 6.14 13.71 33.07
C ALA A 196 6.74 13.62 31.65
N THR A 197 8.06 13.44 31.56
CA THR A 197 8.75 13.25 30.28
C THR A 197 8.35 11.92 29.63
N ALA A 198 8.39 10.80 30.37
CA ALA A 198 8.02 9.49 29.86
C ALA A 198 6.55 9.44 29.40
N ARG A 199 5.64 10.07 30.15
CA ARG A 199 4.23 10.24 29.77
C ARG A 199 4.08 11.01 28.46
N THR A 200 4.84 12.08 28.27
CA THR A 200 4.81 12.87 27.04
C THR A 200 5.30 12.05 25.85
N GLN A 201 6.42 11.34 26.02
CA GLN A 201 6.98 10.47 24.99
C GLN A 201 6.07 9.28 24.66
N PHE A 202 5.37 8.73 25.64
CA PHE A 202 4.35 7.73 25.42
C PHE A 202 3.18 8.27 24.57
N GLY A 203 2.73 9.49 24.86
CA GLY A 203 1.71 10.15 24.05
C GLY A 203 2.13 10.31 22.58
N LEU A 204 3.37 10.76 22.34
CA LEU A 204 3.94 10.85 21.00
C LEU A 204 4.05 9.48 20.31
N ALA A 205 4.49 8.45 21.03
CA ALA A 205 4.56 7.09 20.48
C ALA A 205 3.17 6.55 20.10
N MET A 206 2.14 6.87 20.89
CA MET A 206 0.75 6.54 20.57
C MET A 206 0.22 7.29 19.35
N ASP A 207 0.59 8.58 19.18
CA ASP A 207 0.25 9.35 17.98
C ASP A 207 0.91 8.73 16.73
N GLU A 208 2.15 8.28 16.83
CA GLU A 208 2.85 7.59 15.75
C GLU A 208 2.22 6.23 15.41
N LEU A 209 1.77 5.47 16.42
CA LEU A 209 1.03 4.22 16.23
C LEU A 209 -0.29 4.48 15.51
N GLU A 210 -1.04 5.51 15.92
CA GLU A 210 -2.29 5.92 15.27
C GLU A 210 -2.06 6.33 13.80
N ALA A 211 -1.01 7.10 13.53
CA ALA A 211 -0.62 7.47 12.17
C ALA A 211 -0.29 6.25 11.31
N GLU A 212 0.42 5.26 11.87
CA GLU A 212 0.72 4.00 11.20
C GLU A 212 -0.55 3.19 10.88
N ILE A 213 -1.51 3.12 11.81
CA ILE A 213 -2.81 2.48 11.58
C ILE A 213 -3.56 3.16 10.43
N ILE A 214 -3.56 4.50 10.40
CA ILE A 214 -4.17 5.28 9.31
C ILE A 214 -3.49 4.95 7.97
N ALA A 215 -2.15 4.88 7.95
CA ALA A 215 -1.39 4.53 6.75
C ALA A 215 -1.73 3.11 6.24
N ILE A 216 -1.83 2.12 7.14
CA ILE A 216 -2.24 0.75 6.79
C ILE A 216 -3.67 0.75 6.23
N ARG A 217 -4.61 1.48 6.86
CA ARG A 217 -6.00 1.59 6.36
C ARG A 217 -6.07 2.23 4.97
N ALA A 218 -5.33 3.30 4.74
CA ALA A 218 -5.23 3.93 3.42
C ALA A 218 -4.66 2.96 2.36
N GLN A 219 -3.69 2.13 2.74
CA GLN A 219 -3.14 1.09 1.87
C GLN A 219 -4.18 0.00 1.55
N ILE A 220 -5.00 -0.41 2.53
CA ILE A 220 -6.12 -1.34 2.33
C ILE A 220 -7.12 -0.76 1.33
N ASP A 221 -7.55 0.48 1.51
CA ASP A 221 -8.52 1.15 0.63
C ASP A 221 -7.99 1.24 -0.81
N LEU A 222 -6.71 1.60 -0.96
CA LEU A 222 -6.04 1.67 -2.26
C LEU A 222 -6.00 0.29 -2.94
N TYR A 223 -5.66 -0.77 -2.20
CA TYR A 223 -5.62 -2.13 -2.71
C TYR A 223 -7.01 -2.65 -3.09
N GLN A 224 -8.05 -2.36 -2.31
CA GLN A 224 -9.43 -2.72 -2.63
C GLN A 224 -9.91 -2.01 -3.91
N ALA A 225 -9.71 -0.69 -4.00
CA ALA A 225 -10.08 0.07 -5.19
C ALA A 225 -9.35 -0.45 -6.44
N ARG A 226 -8.07 -0.78 -6.30
CA ARG A 226 -7.25 -1.32 -7.39
C ARG A 226 -7.67 -2.74 -7.79
N SER A 227 -7.96 -3.62 -6.84
CA SER A 227 -8.46 -4.98 -7.12
C SER A 227 -9.76 -4.94 -7.93
N VAL A 228 -10.74 -4.11 -7.53
CA VAL A 228 -12.00 -3.95 -8.28
C VAL A 228 -11.74 -3.49 -9.71
N ARG A 229 -10.82 -2.53 -9.89
CA ARG A 229 -10.45 -2.05 -11.23
C ARG A 229 -9.78 -3.14 -12.07
N ILE A 230 -8.84 -3.87 -11.49
CA ILE A 230 -8.13 -4.97 -12.17
C ILE A 230 -9.12 -6.03 -12.63
N ARG A 231 -10.02 -6.46 -11.75
CA ARG A 231 -11.05 -7.45 -12.06
C ARG A 231 -11.93 -7.03 -13.23
N ARG A 232 -12.38 -5.76 -13.26
CA ARG A 232 -13.13 -5.21 -14.41
C ARG A 232 -12.33 -5.23 -15.71
N GLU A 233 -11.04 -4.91 -15.68
CA GLU A 233 -10.17 -4.94 -16.86
C GLU A 233 -9.97 -6.39 -17.37
N ILE A 234 -9.87 -7.36 -16.46
CA ILE A 234 -9.78 -8.80 -16.78
C ILE A 234 -11.10 -9.31 -17.36
N GLU A 235 -12.23 -9.02 -16.73
CA GLU A 235 -13.58 -9.39 -17.20
C GLU A 235 -13.87 -8.80 -18.59
N ALA A 236 -13.51 -7.54 -18.84
CA ALA A 236 -13.70 -6.91 -20.15
C ALA A 236 -12.86 -7.59 -21.25
N TYR A 237 -11.66 -8.09 -20.92
CA TYR A 237 -10.82 -8.82 -21.85
C TYR A 237 -11.42 -10.18 -22.23
N PHE A 238 -11.87 -10.96 -21.23
CA PHE A 238 -12.44 -12.28 -21.48
C PHE A 238 -13.88 -12.23 -22.02
N GLY A 239 -14.72 -11.32 -21.52
CA GLY A 239 -16.08 -11.11 -22.01
C GLY A 239 -16.12 -10.59 -23.46
N GLY A 240 -15.16 -9.74 -23.84
CA GLY A 240 -15.00 -9.30 -25.22
C GLY A 240 -14.40 -10.37 -26.16
N ALA A 241 -13.72 -11.38 -25.63
CA ALA A 241 -13.22 -12.52 -26.40
C ALA A 241 -14.34 -13.52 -26.71
N ALA A 242 -15.23 -13.78 -25.74
CA ALA A 242 -16.38 -14.69 -25.92
C ALA A 242 -17.42 -14.20 -26.93
N GLN A 243 -17.52 -12.89 -27.19
CA GLN A 243 -18.39 -12.33 -28.23
C GLN A 243 -17.78 -12.36 -29.64
N ARG A 244 -16.51 -12.75 -29.79
CA ARG A 244 -15.78 -12.77 -31.07
C ARG A 244 -15.44 -14.17 -31.57
N SER A 245 -15.71 -15.19 -30.75
CA SER A 245 -15.66 -16.62 -31.10
C SER A 245 -17.04 -17.11 -31.53
#